data_AF-A0A1W1CJG6-F1
#
_entry.id   AF-A0A1W1CJG6-F1
#
_cell.length_a   1.000
_cell.length_b   1.000
_cell.length_c   1.000
_cell.angle_alpha   90.00
_cell.angle_beta   90.00
_cell.angle_gamma   90.00
#
_symmetry.space_group_name_H-M   'P 1'
#
loop_
_entity.id
_entity.type
_entity.pdbx_description
1 polymer ?
#
loop_
_entity_poly.entity_id
_entity_poly.type
_entity_poly.pdbx_seq_one_letter_code
_entity_poly.pdbx_strand_id
1 'polypeptide(L)'
;MEQAISGDSIHLVVTSQDRLARSGFELIRWLIEFSGGRVESLEEDIKTDKFNTKELIGFITSFCNSYYGKRSATRRSQSNSKQKN
;
A
#
# COMPACT_ATOMS: atom_id res chain seq x y z
N MET A 1 -0.01 13.06 2.94
CA MET A 1 -0.72 12.25 3.96
C MET A 1 -0.45 12.74 5.38
N GLU A 2 0.79 13.08 5.74
CA GLU A 2 1.13 13.58 7.09
C GLU A 2 0.25 14.77 7.55
N GLN A 3 -0.06 15.70 6.64
CA GLN A 3 -0.99 16.81 6.90
C GLN A 3 -2.41 16.34 7.29
N ALA A 4 -3.01 15.41 6.54
CA ALA A 4 -4.34 14.86 6.85
C ALA A 4 -4.33 14.10 8.18
N ILE A 5 -3.25 13.37 8.49
CA ILE A 5 -3.06 12.68 9.77
C ILE A 5 -2.97 13.69 10.93
N SER A 6 -2.37 14.85 10.68
CA SER A 6 -2.25 15.94 11.66
C SER A 6 -3.57 16.71 11.87
N GLY A 7 -4.61 16.39 11.09
CA GLY A 7 -5.93 17.02 11.15
C GLY A 7 -6.10 18.21 10.21
N ASP A 8 -5.13 18.48 9.33
CA ASP A 8 -5.27 19.53 8.33
C ASP A 8 -6.22 19.08 7.22
N SER A 9 -7.20 19.92 6.89
CA SER A 9 -8.09 19.69 5.75
C SER A 9 -7.33 19.87 4.44
N ILE A 10 -7.31 18.82 3.62
CA ILE A 10 -6.66 18.82 2.30
C ILE A 10 -7.71 18.60 1.22
N HIS A 11 -7.68 19.42 0.16
CA HIS A 11 -8.34 19.09 -1.10
C HIS A 11 -7.33 18.43 -2.04
N LEU A 12 -7.47 17.12 -2.22
CA LEU A 12 -6.60 16.32 -3.07
C LEU A 12 -7.28 16.09 -4.43
N VAL A 13 -6.69 16.62 -5.50
CA VAL A 13 -7.13 16.38 -6.89
C VAL A 13 -6.18 15.40 -7.56
N VAL A 14 -6.71 14.32 -8.11
CA VAL A 14 -5.94 13.30 -8.83
C VAL A 14 -6.49 13.10 -10.22
N THR A 15 -5.61 12.77 -11.18
CA THR A 15 -6.06 12.48 -12.55
C THR A 15 -6.82 11.16 -12.61
N SER A 16 -6.32 10.13 -11.94
CA SER A 16 -6.98 8.82 -11.78
C SER A 16 -6.64 8.18 -10.43
N GLN A 17 -7.45 7.23 -9.98
CA GLN A 17 -7.25 6.55 -8.69
C GLN A 17 -5.90 5.81 -8.61
N ASP A 18 -5.48 5.16 -9.71
CA ASP A 18 -4.23 4.39 -9.81
C ASP A 18 -2.98 5.27 -9.61
N ARG A 19 -3.07 6.58 -9.88
CA ARG A 19 -2.01 7.54 -9.60
C ARG A 19 -1.84 7.82 -8.10
N LEU A 20 -2.90 7.70 -7.32
CA LEU A 20 -2.84 7.86 -5.88
C LEU A 20 -2.36 6.56 -5.22
N ALA A 21 -3.02 5.45 -5.55
CA ALA A 21 -2.65 4.14 -5.02
C ALA A 21 -3.13 3.01 -5.93
N ARG A 22 -2.27 2.01 -6.07
CA ARG A 22 -2.59 0.73 -6.72
C ARG A 22 -3.58 -0.12 -5.93
N SER A 23 -3.54 0.01 -4.61
CA SER A 23 -4.46 -0.64 -3.68
C SER A 23 -4.67 0.27 -2.47
N GLY A 24 -5.80 0.11 -1.78
CA GLY A 24 -6.10 0.91 -0.59
C GLY A 24 -6.48 2.36 -0.87
N PHE A 25 -6.91 2.70 -2.10
CA PHE A 25 -7.46 4.02 -2.42
C PHE A 25 -8.56 4.44 -1.44
N GLU A 26 -9.51 3.56 -1.16
CA GLU A 26 -10.61 3.83 -0.22
C GLU A 26 -10.12 4.15 1.20
N LEU A 27 -9.02 3.53 1.65
CA LEU A 27 -8.44 3.83 2.96
C LEU A 27 -7.85 5.25 2.99
N ILE A 28 -7.15 5.64 1.92
CA ILE A 28 -6.56 6.98 1.79
C ILE A 28 -7.66 8.02 1.69
N ARG A 29 -8.70 7.76 0.89
CA ARG A 29 -9.87 8.61 0.75
C ARG A 29 -10.55 8.82 2.10
N TRP A 30 -10.82 7.74 2.83
CA TRP A 30 -11.41 7.80 4.16
C TRP A 30 -10.58 8.65 5.12
N LEU A 31 -9.25 8.49 5.13
CA LEU A 31 -8.37 9.27 5.98
C LEU A 31 -8.44 10.78 5.69
N ILE A 32 -8.47 11.14 4.40
CA ILE A 32 -8.56 12.54 3.97
C ILE A 32 -9.92 13.12 4.35
N GLU A 33 -11.01 12.40 4.08
CA GLU A 33 -12.37 12.83 4.42
C GLU A 33 -12.57 12.93 5.94
N PHE A 34 -11.94 12.02 6.72
CA PHE A 34 -11.94 12.05 8.18
C PHE A 34 -11.28 13.33 8.73
N SER A 35 -10.21 13.81 8.08
CA SER A 35 -9.57 15.10 8.41
C SER A 35 -10.36 16.34 7.96
N GLY A 36 -11.56 16.16 7.40
CA GLY A 36 -12.36 17.26 6.84
C GLY A 36 -11.88 17.72 5.46
N GLY A 37 -11.01 16.95 4.81
CA GLY A 37 -10.58 17.15 3.43
C GLY A 37 -11.54 16.51 2.42
N ARG A 38 -11.16 16.54 1.14
CA ARG A 38 -11.89 15.85 0.06
C ARG A 38 -10.94 15.34 -1.01
N VAL A 39 -11.33 14.26 -1.68
CA VAL A 39 -10.61 13.70 -2.83
C VAL A 39 -11.47 13.84 -4.08
N GLU A 40 -10.89 14.37 -5.16
CA GLU A 40 -11.56 14.58 -6.44
C GLU A 40 -10.75 13.90 -7.56
N SER A 41 -11.42 13.08 -8.38
CA SER A 41 -10.82 12.41 -9.55
C SER A 41 -11.27 13.10 -10.82
N LEU A 42 -10.33 13.44 -11.71
CA LEU A 42 -10.63 14.12 -12.98
C LEU A 42 -11.09 13.16 -14.07
N GLU A 43 -10.71 11.89 -14.01
CA GLU A 43 -11.20 10.86 -14.93
C GLU A 43 -12.44 10.18 -14.32
N GLU A 44 -13.58 10.29 -15.00
CA GLU A 44 -14.85 9.63 -14.65
C GLU A 44 -14.90 8.14 -15.04
N ASP A 45 -14.03 7.73 -15.96
CA ASP A 45 -14.08 6.40 -16.56
C ASP A 45 -12.75 5.70 -16.38
N ILE A 46 -12.79 4.51 -15.76
CA ILE A 46 -11.66 3.59 -15.67
C ILE A 46 -11.43 3.08 -17.09
N LYS A 47 -10.75 3.87 -17.93
CA LYS A 47 -10.09 3.31 -19.11
C LYS A 47 -9.19 2.23 -18.57
N THR A 48 -9.56 0.97 -18.82
CA THR A 48 -8.80 -0.20 -18.41
C THR A 48 -7.38 -0.01 -18.91
N ASP A 49 -6.52 0.50 -18.03
CA ASP A 49 -5.11 0.61 -18.30
C ASP A 49 -4.64 -0.81 -18.64
N LYS A 50 -3.81 -0.92 -19.67
CA LYS A 50 -3.27 -2.22 -20.09
C LYS A 50 -2.75 -2.94 -18.85
N PHE A 51 -3.18 -4.20 -18.67
CA PHE A 51 -2.80 -5.04 -17.54
C PHE A 51 -1.32 -4.86 -17.18
N ASN A 52 -1.05 -4.33 -15.98
CA ASN A 52 0.28 -3.91 -15.59
C ASN A 52 1.09 -5.09 -15.04
N THR A 53 1.68 -5.88 -15.93
CA THR A 53 2.50 -7.05 -15.56
C THR A 53 3.64 -6.70 -14.61
N LYS A 54 4.23 -5.51 -14.73
CA LYS A 54 5.33 -5.06 -13.86
C LYS A 54 4.90 -4.98 -12.40
N GLU A 55 3.68 -4.49 -12.18
CA GLU A 55 3.12 -4.38 -10.84
C GLU A 55 2.81 -5.75 -10.23
N LEU A 56 2.19 -6.65 -11.01
CA LEU A 56 1.95 -8.03 -10.56
C LEU A 56 3.27 -8.72 -10.15
N ILE A 57 4.31 -8.59 -10.97
CA ILE A 57 5.65 -9.13 -10.64
C ILE A 57 6.17 -8.50 -9.34
N GLY A 58 5.97 -7.20 -9.14
CA GLY A 58 6.32 -6.50 -7.90
C GLY A 58 5.64 -7.10 -6.67
N PHE A 59 4.32 -7.31 -6.73
CA PHE A 59 3.55 -7.91 -5.64
C PHE A 59 4.01 -9.35 -5.33
N ILE A 60 4.15 -10.19 -6.35
CA ILE A 60 4.58 -11.59 -6.18
C ILE A 60 5.99 -11.62 -5.58
N THR A 61 6.90 -10.80 -6.08
CA THR A 61 8.29 -10.75 -5.60
C THR A 61 8.34 -10.33 -4.13
N SER A 62 7.61 -9.28 -3.76
CA SER A 62 7.53 -8.80 -2.37
C SER A 62 6.96 -9.88 -1.42
N PHE A 63 5.89 -10.56 -1.86
CA PHE A 63 5.29 -11.65 -1.10
C PHE A 63 6.27 -12.81 -0.87
N CYS A 64 6.91 -13.29 -1.94
CA CYS A 64 7.90 -14.37 -1.87
C CYS A 64 9.05 -14.00 -0.92
N ASN A 65 9.63 -12.81 -1.08
CA ASN A 65 10.72 -12.33 -0.23
C ASN A 65 10.32 -12.27 1.25
N SER A 66 9.11 -11.78 1.53
CA SER A 66 8.57 -11.72 2.89
C SER A 66 8.35 -13.12 3.48
N TYR A 67 7.80 -14.05 2.70
CA TYR A 67 7.54 -15.42 3.14
C TYR A 67 8.85 -16.17 3.46
N TYR A 68 9.81 -16.13 2.53
CA TYR A 68 11.10 -16.79 2.73
C TYR A 68 11.93 -16.11 3.82
N GLY A 69 11.86 -14.78 3.93
CA GLY A 69 12.48 -14.01 5.01
C GLY A 69 11.98 -14.44 6.39
N LYS A 70 10.65 -14.49 6.58
CA LYS A 70 10.02 -14.97 7.83
C LYS A 70 10.44 -16.41 8.14
N ARG A 71 10.39 -17.31 7.17
CA ARG A 71 10.83 -18.71 7.35
C ARG A 71 12.29 -18.80 7.78
N SER A 72 13.16 -17.99 7.20
CA SER A 72 14.58 -17.93 7.57
C SER A 72 14.78 -17.44 9.01
N ALA A 73 14.09 -16.36 9.39
CA ALA A 73 14.14 -15.81 10.74
C ALA A 73 13.67 -16.81 11.80
N THR A 74 12.56 -17.51 11.56
CA THR A 74 12.05 -18.55 12.47
C THR A 74 13.06 -19.69 12.65
N ARG A 75 13.69 -20.17 11.56
CA ARG A 75 14.72 -21.23 11.66
C ARG A 75 15.92 -20.80 12.49
N ARG A 76 16.40 -19.56 12.31
CA ARG A 76 17.51 -19.00 13.09
C ARG A 76 17.16 -18.85 14.57
N SER A 77 15.93 -18.44 14.87
CA SER A 77 15.44 -18.36 16.25
C SER A 77 15.45 -19.75 16.91
N GLN A 78 14.94 -20.78 16.22
CA GLN A 78 14.92 -22.16 16.70
C GLN A 78 16.31 -22.80 16.85
N SER A 79 17.26 -22.48 15.97
CA SER A 79 18.65 -22.96 16.13
C SER A 79 19.31 -22.31 17.34
N ASN A 80 19.12 -20.99 17.53
CA ASN A 80 19.70 -20.26 18.66
C ASN A 80 19.12 -20.69 20.01
N SER A 81 17.83 -21.05 20.07
CA SER A 81 17.22 -21.56 21.31
C SER A 81 17.73 -22.96 21.68
N LYS A 82 18.03 -23.81 20.68
CA LYS A 82 18.60 -25.16 20.91
C LYS A 82 20.06 -25.12 21.39
N GLN A 83 20.82 -24.09 21.05
CA GLN A 83 22.23 -23.96 21.41
C GLN A 83 22.44 -23.37 22.82
N LYS A 84 21.38 -22.87 23.46
CA LYS A 84 21.39 -22.31 24.82
C LYS A 84 20.93 -23.30 25.92
N ASN A 85 20.44 -24.47 25.53
CA ASN A 85 20.09 -25.58 26.44
C ASN A 85 21.13 -26.69 26.32
#